data_AF-A0A838QSN9-F1
#
_entry.id   AF-A0A838QSN9-F1
#
_cell.length_a   1.000
_cell.length_b   1.000
_cell.length_c   1.000
_cell.angle_alpha   90.00
_cell.angle_beta   90.00
_cell.angle_gamma   90.00
#
_symmetry.space_group_name_H-M   'P 1'
#
loop_
_entity.id
_entity.type
_entity.pdbx_description
1 polymer ?
#
loop_
_entity_poly.entity_id
_entity_poly.type
_entity_poly.pdbx_seq_one_letter_code
_entity_poly.pdbx_strand_id
1 'polypeptide(L)'
;MWAVYPNVRDPLFNLNGLAHKVVFDAEFSYADANENFDELPLYDPLDDTSIIEMRRRLASGALPPTILDPKFDSRRYALRSGMQNWVTAPSAEIADDLMALRLGMRHRWQTKRGVAGNQHIVDWLTLDMNASLFPDPNRDNFGQEVGLIDYDLRWHIGDRFSILSDGFADTFGDGLKTVSGGILLNRPTVGNAYVGVRSITGPVTSNVLLGSFSYRMSEKWITSASTAYDFENTGNIGQTLSFTRIGESLLVTVGANVDHSKDNFGVNFLMEPRFLPNLRVTKTTGIEIPPAGAMGLE
;
A
#
# COMPACT_ATOMS: atom_id res chain seq x y z
N MET A 1 -15.75 6.09 21.15
CA MET A 1 -17.21 5.82 21.25
C MET A 1 -17.50 4.45 20.67
N TRP A 2 -18.52 3.71 21.14
CA TRP A 2 -18.92 2.44 20.51
C TRP A 2 -20.43 2.17 20.65
N ALA A 3 -20.97 1.37 19.73
CA ALA A 3 -22.36 0.92 19.73
C ALA A 3 -22.45 -0.52 19.20
N VAL A 4 -23.48 -1.27 19.61
CA VAL A 4 -23.73 -2.63 19.15
C VAL A 4 -25.16 -2.78 18.66
N TYR A 5 -25.30 -3.44 17.52
CA TYR A 5 -26.54 -3.70 16.79
C TYR A 5 -26.70 -5.21 16.61
N PRO A 6 -27.25 -5.94 17.61
CA PRO A 6 -27.32 -7.41 17.57
C PRO A 6 -28.33 -7.93 16.54
N ASN A 7 -29.25 -7.08 16.10
CA ASN A 7 -30.32 -7.43 15.15
C ASN A 7 -29.89 -7.31 13.68
N VAL A 8 -28.73 -6.71 13.40
CA VAL A 8 -28.20 -6.61 12.03
C VAL A 8 -27.65 -7.97 11.62
N ARG A 9 -28.35 -8.65 10.72
CA ARG A 9 -27.95 -9.96 10.20
C ARG A 9 -28.21 -9.98 8.71
N ASP A 10 -27.21 -10.39 7.96
CA ASP A 10 -27.31 -10.47 6.51
C ASP A 10 -26.36 -11.57 5.98
N PRO A 11 -26.88 -12.59 5.28
CA PRO A 11 -26.06 -13.68 4.78
C PRO A 11 -25.22 -13.28 3.55
N LEU A 12 -25.62 -12.28 2.77
CA LEU A 12 -24.87 -11.80 1.60
C LEU A 12 -23.59 -11.08 2.04
N PHE A 13 -23.69 -10.25 3.08
CA PHE A 13 -22.56 -9.49 3.63
C PHE A 13 -21.83 -10.19 4.79
N ASN A 14 -22.19 -11.44 5.08
CA ASN A 14 -21.67 -12.24 6.20
C ASN A 14 -21.74 -11.51 7.55
N LEU A 15 -22.89 -10.90 7.83
CA LEU A 15 -23.19 -10.16 9.05
C LEU A 15 -24.02 -11.01 10.02
N ASN A 16 -23.56 -11.07 11.27
CA ASN A 16 -24.28 -11.70 12.37
C ASN A 16 -24.06 -10.87 13.65
N GLY A 17 -24.86 -9.81 13.78
CA GLY A 17 -24.62 -8.72 14.70
C GLY A 17 -23.52 -7.81 14.20
N LEU A 18 -23.61 -6.52 14.56
CA LEU A 18 -22.63 -5.52 14.19
C LEU A 18 -22.22 -4.72 15.43
N ALA A 19 -20.93 -4.66 15.71
CA ALA A 19 -20.35 -3.74 16.69
C ALA A 19 -19.60 -2.65 15.92
N HIS A 20 -19.78 -1.38 16.29
CA HIS A 20 -19.06 -0.26 15.71
C HIS A 20 -18.31 0.47 16.80
N LYS A 21 -17.01 0.67 16.62
CA LYS A 21 -16.15 1.49 17.47
C LYS A 21 -15.55 2.61 16.62
N VAL A 22 -15.54 3.82 17.20
CA VAL A 22 -14.81 4.97 16.67
C VAL A 22 -13.83 5.46 17.72
N VAL A 23 -12.59 5.70 17.31
CA VAL A 23 -11.55 6.38 18.09
C VAL A 23 -11.22 7.68 17.38
N PHE A 24 -11.20 8.77 18.14
CA PHE A 24 -10.78 10.09 17.65
C PHE A 24 -9.43 10.41 18.28
N ASP A 25 -8.49 10.83 17.44
CA ASP A 25 -7.16 11.26 17.83
C ASP A 25 -7.01 12.74 17.48
N ALA A 26 -6.39 13.51 18.36
CA ALA A 26 -6.10 14.92 18.13
C ALA A 26 -4.75 15.29 18.75
N GLU A 27 -3.90 15.94 17.97
CA GLU A 27 -2.58 16.43 18.39
C GLU A 27 -2.45 17.88 17.96
N PHE A 28 -2.15 18.77 18.90
CA PHE A 28 -1.75 20.14 18.60
C PHE A 28 -0.26 20.29 18.86
N SER A 29 0.48 20.79 17.86
CA SER A 29 1.91 21.07 17.96
C SER A 29 2.19 22.51 17.53
N TYR A 30 3.02 23.20 18.33
CA TYR A 30 3.56 24.52 18.03
C TYR A 30 5.07 24.49 18.28
N ALA A 31 5.84 24.90 17.28
CA ALA A 31 7.28 25.03 17.31
C ALA A 31 7.69 26.39 16.74
N ASP A 32 8.77 26.91 17.31
CA ASP A 32 9.42 28.18 16.95
C ASP A 32 10.92 27.88 16.92
N ALA A 33 11.57 28.14 15.78
CA ALA A 33 12.96 27.86 15.54
C ALA A 33 13.79 29.15 15.51
N ASN A 34 15.01 29.07 16.01
CA ASN A 34 15.93 30.21 16.03
C ASN A 34 16.72 30.37 14.73
N GLU A 35 16.67 29.38 13.84
CA GLU A 35 17.35 29.35 12.54
C GLU A 35 16.49 28.61 11.51
N ASN A 36 16.57 29.01 10.25
CA ASN A 36 15.84 28.37 9.16
C ASN A 36 16.52 27.05 8.76
N PHE A 37 15.76 25.95 8.70
CA PHE A 37 16.30 24.64 8.31
C PHE A 37 16.85 24.60 6.87
N ASP A 38 16.41 25.50 5.99
CA ASP A 38 16.96 25.61 4.62
C ASP A 38 18.44 26.07 4.62
N GLU A 39 18.93 26.67 5.72
CA GLU A 39 20.32 27.08 5.90
C GLU A 39 21.20 25.97 6.51
N LEU A 40 20.58 24.89 7.00
CA LEU A 40 21.28 23.78 7.60
C LEU A 40 21.64 22.73 6.54
N PRO A 41 22.90 22.23 6.51
CA PRO A 41 23.27 21.12 5.65
C PRO A 41 22.57 19.84 6.11
N LEU A 42 21.90 19.14 5.18
CA LEU A 42 21.28 17.84 5.47
C LEU A 42 22.35 16.75 5.55
N TYR A 43 22.64 16.25 6.75
CA TYR A 43 23.60 15.16 6.98
C TYR A 43 22.93 13.78 6.87
N ASP A 44 21.71 13.66 7.36
CA ASP A 44 20.97 12.41 7.39
C ASP A 44 20.04 12.27 6.17
N PRO A 45 20.12 11.17 5.39
CA PRO A 45 19.28 10.98 4.23
C PRO A 45 17.83 10.69 4.63
N LEU A 46 16.90 11.54 4.20
CA LEU A 46 15.45 11.27 4.32
C LEU A 46 14.98 10.20 3.34
N ASP A 47 15.58 10.20 2.14
CA ASP A 47 15.18 9.39 1.02
C ASP A 47 16.22 8.28 0.78
N ASP A 48 15.78 7.10 0.35
CA ASP A 48 16.71 6.07 -0.07
C ASP A 48 17.42 6.44 -1.39
N THR A 49 18.50 5.73 -1.74
CA THR A 49 19.27 6.02 -2.96
C THR A 49 18.40 5.95 -4.23
N SER A 50 17.39 5.08 -4.27
CA SER A 50 16.53 4.91 -5.43
C SER A 50 15.57 6.09 -5.61
N ILE A 51 15.03 6.63 -4.51
CA ILE A 51 14.19 7.81 -4.46
C ILE A 51 15.01 9.06 -4.75
N ILE A 52 16.24 9.16 -4.23
CA ILE A 52 17.17 10.24 -4.56
C ILE A 52 17.46 10.26 -6.06
N GLU A 53 17.76 9.12 -6.66
CA GLU A 53 18.03 9.04 -8.10
C GLU A 53 16.78 9.34 -8.95
N MET A 54 15.61 8.86 -8.53
CA MET A 54 14.34 9.22 -9.16
C MET A 54 14.08 10.72 -9.07
N ARG A 55 14.25 11.33 -7.90
CA ARG A 55 14.11 12.78 -7.71
C ARG A 55 15.15 13.52 -8.53
N ARG A 56 16.39 13.07 -8.60
CA ARG A 56 17.42 13.70 -9.43
C ARG A 56 16.95 13.77 -10.88
N ARG A 57 16.29 12.74 -11.40
CA ARG A 57 15.73 12.77 -12.77
C ARG A 57 14.56 13.74 -12.87
N LEU A 58 13.60 13.69 -11.94
CA LEU A 58 12.40 14.55 -11.92
C LEU A 58 12.69 16.02 -11.58
N ALA A 59 13.78 16.31 -10.86
CA ALA A 59 14.22 17.64 -10.46
C ALA A 59 15.37 18.14 -11.35
N SER A 60 15.97 17.30 -12.19
CA SER A 60 16.91 17.76 -13.21
C SER A 60 16.15 18.38 -14.38
N GLY A 61 16.61 19.54 -14.85
CA GLY A 61 16.09 20.17 -16.07
C GLY A 61 16.39 19.42 -17.37
N ALA A 62 16.96 18.20 -17.31
CA ALA A 62 17.38 17.44 -18.48
C ALA A 62 16.24 16.67 -19.16
N LEU A 63 15.22 16.24 -18.40
CA LEU A 63 14.09 15.46 -18.93
C LEU A 63 12.77 15.91 -18.26
N PRO A 64 11.72 16.22 -19.04
CA PRO A 64 10.40 16.48 -18.48
C PRO A 64 9.73 15.18 -17.97
N PRO A 65 8.87 15.27 -16.93
CA PRO A 65 8.49 16.48 -16.20
C PRO A 65 9.60 16.94 -15.23
N THR A 66 9.78 18.27 -15.11
CA THR A 66 10.72 18.88 -14.18
C THR A 66 9.97 19.55 -13.03
N ILE A 67 10.24 19.12 -11.80
CA ILE A 67 9.54 19.52 -10.57
C ILE A 67 10.54 20.28 -9.67
N LEU A 68 10.56 21.61 -9.79
CA LEU A 68 11.50 22.49 -9.06
C LEU A 68 10.86 23.30 -7.93
N ASP A 69 9.53 23.29 -7.84
CA ASP A 69 8.83 24.07 -6.83
C ASP A 69 9.19 23.54 -5.43
N PRO A 70 9.66 24.40 -4.50
CA PRO A 70 10.04 23.99 -3.14
C PRO A 70 8.97 23.19 -2.41
N LYS A 71 7.68 23.35 -2.76
CA LYS A 71 6.58 22.58 -2.16
C LYS A 71 6.70 21.06 -2.34
N PHE A 72 7.52 20.60 -3.27
CA PHE A 72 7.79 19.18 -3.52
C PHE A 72 9.12 18.68 -2.94
N ASP A 73 9.81 19.50 -2.14
CA ASP A 73 10.99 19.06 -1.38
C ASP A 73 10.56 18.11 -0.23
N SER A 74 11.22 16.94 -0.13
CA SER A 74 10.96 16.00 0.98
C SER A 74 11.20 16.61 2.34
N ARG A 75 12.14 17.55 2.47
CA ARG A 75 12.40 18.20 3.76
C ARG A 75 11.16 18.93 4.28
N ARG A 76 10.44 19.62 3.38
CA ARG A 76 9.20 20.33 3.70
C ARG A 76 8.05 19.38 3.99
N TYR A 77 7.96 18.25 3.27
CA TYR A 77 7.00 17.20 3.61
C TYR A 77 7.28 16.58 4.99
N ALA A 78 8.55 16.28 5.29
CA ALA A 78 8.97 15.73 6.58
C ALA A 78 8.67 16.68 7.75
N LEU A 79 8.95 17.98 7.59
CA LEU A 79 8.58 19.00 8.56
C LEU A 79 7.06 19.03 8.78
N ARG A 80 6.26 19.17 7.71
CA ARG A 80 4.79 19.26 7.77
C ARG A 80 4.15 18.02 8.38
N SER A 81 4.68 16.83 8.07
CA SER A 81 4.23 15.56 8.66
C SER A 81 4.61 15.40 10.14
N GLY A 82 5.35 16.35 10.70
CA GLY A 82 5.63 16.43 12.13
C GLY A 82 6.89 15.68 12.54
N MET A 83 7.86 15.46 11.64
CA MET A 83 9.08 14.72 11.97
C MET A 83 9.83 15.33 13.17
N GLN A 84 9.84 16.66 13.29
CA GLN A 84 10.47 17.36 14.43
C GLN A 84 9.83 17.07 15.79
N ASN A 85 8.62 16.50 15.83
CA ASN A 85 7.93 16.15 17.08
C ASN A 85 8.50 14.87 17.73
N TRP A 86 9.47 14.20 17.08
CA TRP A 86 10.01 12.91 17.50
C TRP A 86 11.47 13.05 17.96
N VAL A 87 11.73 12.71 19.22
CA VAL A 87 13.12 12.66 19.75
C VAL A 87 13.98 11.59 19.09
N THR A 88 13.35 10.63 18.41
CA THR A 88 14.00 9.58 17.63
C THR A 88 13.85 9.81 16.13
N ALA A 89 13.64 11.07 15.71
CA ALA A 89 13.57 11.41 14.30
C ALA A 89 14.86 10.95 13.57
N PRO A 90 14.74 10.44 12.33
CA PRO A 90 15.88 9.96 11.56
C PRO A 90 16.81 11.08 11.08
N SER A 91 16.38 12.34 11.12
CA SER A 91 17.20 13.52 10.81
C SER A 91 16.87 14.62 11.82
N ALA A 92 17.92 15.17 12.44
CA ALA A 92 17.81 16.20 13.47
C ALA A 92 17.80 17.63 12.88
N GLU A 93 18.21 17.78 11.62
CA GLU A 93 18.33 19.07 10.94
C GLU A 93 16.96 19.63 10.48
N ILE A 94 15.92 18.79 10.47
CA ILE A 94 14.57 19.21 10.08
C ILE A 94 13.81 19.61 11.32
N ALA A 95 14.06 20.83 11.74
CA ALA A 95 13.31 21.51 12.76
C ALA A 95 13.14 22.97 12.34
N ASP A 96 11.91 23.45 12.33
CA ASP A 96 11.56 24.81 11.95
C ASP A 96 10.24 25.22 12.63
N ASP A 97 9.90 26.49 12.48
CA ASP A 97 8.59 27.05 12.75
C ASP A 97 7.47 26.16 12.19
N LEU A 98 6.57 25.70 13.05
CA LEU A 98 5.42 24.92 12.61
C LEU A 98 4.28 25.03 13.62
N MET A 99 3.08 25.30 13.13
CA MET A 99 1.86 25.19 13.91
C MET A 99 0.88 24.28 13.19
N ALA A 100 0.52 23.17 13.83
CA ALA A 100 -0.37 22.17 13.23
C ALA A 100 -1.30 21.54 14.27
N LEU A 101 -2.53 21.27 13.85
CA LEU A 101 -3.52 20.44 14.54
C LEU A 101 -3.77 19.20 13.68
N ARG A 102 -3.31 18.04 14.12
CA ARG A 102 -3.49 16.76 13.44
C ARG A 102 -4.68 16.04 14.04
N LEU A 103 -5.57 15.57 13.18
CA LEU A 103 -6.80 14.90 13.57
C LEU A 103 -6.83 13.51 12.93
N GLY A 104 -7.23 12.52 13.71
CA GLY A 104 -7.42 11.15 13.26
C GLY A 104 -8.81 10.64 13.67
N MET A 105 -9.41 9.83 12.81
CA MET A 105 -10.67 9.17 13.06
C MET A 105 -10.58 7.71 12.58
N ARG A 106 -10.62 6.78 13.53
CA ARG A 106 -10.46 5.35 13.28
C ARG A 106 -11.75 4.60 13.54
N HIS A 107 -12.32 4.03 12.48
CA HIS A 107 -13.53 3.25 12.52
C HIS A 107 -13.22 1.76 12.44
N ARG A 108 -13.83 0.98 13.31
CA ARG A 108 -13.81 -0.47 13.25
C ARG A 108 -15.21 -1.01 13.45
N TRP A 109 -15.70 -1.71 12.43
CA TRP A 109 -16.92 -2.49 12.50
C TRP A 109 -16.56 -3.96 12.61
N GLN A 110 -17.17 -4.65 13.57
CA GLN A 110 -16.90 -6.05 13.86
C GLN A 110 -18.19 -6.87 13.83
N THR A 111 -18.09 -8.11 13.37
CA THR A 111 -19.20 -9.07 13.30
C THR A 111 -18.75 -10.40 13.88
N LYS A 112 -19.68 -11.33 14.08
CA LYS A 112 -19.38 -12.71 14.46
C LYS A 112 -19.35 -13.61 13.22
N ARG A 113 -18.30 -14.41 13.07
CA ARG A 113 -18.20 -15.46 12.05
C ARG A 113 -17.85 -16.81 12.66
N GLY A 114 -18.03 -17.87 11.87
CA GLY A 114 -17.84 -19.25 12.31
C GLY A 114 -19.15 -20.00 12.52
N VAL A 115 -19.01 -21.30 12.83
CA VAL A 115 -20.15 -22.20 13.05
C VAL A 115 -20.92 -21.83 14.31
N ALA A 116 -22.21 -22.20 14.37
CA ALA A 116 -23.03 -21.99 15.56
C ALA A 116 -22.36 -22.65 16.79
N GLY A 117 -22.24 -21.89 17.88
CA GLY A 117 -21.57 -22.32 19.11
C GLY A 117 -20.05 -22.13 19.15
N ASN A 118 -19.39 -21.87 18.01
CA ASN A 118 -17.96 -21.54 17.95
C ASN A 118 -17.71 -20.29 17.08
N GLN A 119 -18.46 -19.24 17.37
CA GLN A 119 -18.35 -17.98 16.66
C GLN A 119 -17.26 -17.11 17.27
N HIS A 120 -16.44 -16.49 16.43
CA HIS A 120 -15.41 -15.54 16.83
C HIS A 120 -15.70 -14.16 16.24
N ILE A 121 -15.22 -13.13 16.93
CA ILE A 121 -15.34 -11.74 16.47
C ILE A 121 -14.28 -11.50 15.40
N VAL A 122 -14.69 -10.89 14.29
CA VAL A 122 -13.81 -10.49 13.20
C VAL A 122 -14.07 -9.04 12.83
N ASP A 123 -13.04 -8.36 12.33
CA ASP A 123 -13.19 -7.06 11.69
C ASP A 123 -13.92 -7.26 10.36
N TRP A 124 -15.06 -6.61 10.21
CA TRP A 124 -15.86 -6.62 8.99
C TRP A 124 -15.47 -5.45 8.09
N LEU A 125 -15.31 -4.26 8.66
CA LEU A 125 -14.89 -3.05 7.96
C LEU A 125 -13.96 -2.25 8.86
N THR A 126 -12.85 -1.77 8.33
CA THR A 126 -12.00 -0.75 8.97
C THR A 126 -11.89 0.45 8.05
N LEU A 127 -11.99 1.64 8.62
CA LEU A 127 -11.77 2.90 7.92
C LEU A 127 -11.02 3.84 8.86
N ASP A 128 -9.77 4.10 8.54
CA ASP A 128 -8.95 5.08 9.23
C ASP A 128 -8.83 6.31 8.33
N MET A 129 -9.00 7.50 8.91
CA MET A 129 -8.95 8.78 8.20
C MET A 129 -8.12 9.75 9.03
N ASN A 130 -7.21 10.47 8.39
CA ASN A 130 -6.40 11.49 9.05
C ASN A 130 -6.37 12.78 8.22
N ALA A 131 -6.17 13.90 8.89
CA ALA A 131 -5.96 15.19 8.25
C ALA A 131 -5.14 16.11 9.16
N SER A 132 -4.36 17.00 8.55
CA SER A 132 -3.62 18.05 9.25
C SER A 132 -4.23 19.43 8.95
N LEU A 133 -4.46 20.21 9.99
CA LEU A 133 -4.90 21.60 9.91
C LEU A 133 -3.72 22.50 10.27
N PHE A 134 -3.49 23.54 9.47
CA PHE A 134 -2.39 24.48 9.62
C PHE A 134 -2.96 25.88 9.88
N PRO A 135 -2.98 26.35 11.13
CA PRO A 135 -3.58 27.65 11.46
C PRO A 135 -2.82 28.84 10.87
N ASP A 136 -1.54 28.68 10.54
CA ASP A 136 -0.79 29.62 9.68
C ASP A 136 -0.52 28.98 8.30
N PRO A 137 -1.51 29.00 7.39
CA PRO A 137 -1.43 28.24 6.15
C PRO A 137 -0.37 28.77 5.19
N ASN A 138 -0.06 30.08 5.22
CA ASN A 138 0.90 30.69 4.30
C ASN A 138 2.33 30.24 4.61
N ARG A 139 2.66 30.11 5.91
CA ARG A 139 3.95 29.60 6.36
C ARG A 139 4.01 28.07 6.25
N ASP A 140 3.01 27.38 6.77
CA ASP A 140 3.14 25.95 7.10
C ASP A 140 2.60 25.01 6.01
N ASN A 141 1.75 25.50 5.10
CA ASN A 141 1.06 24.63 4.14
C ASN A 141 0.73 25.32 2.81
N PHE A 142 1.65 26.17 2.34
CA PHE A 142 1.60 26.76 1.00
C PHE A 142 0.28 27.48 0.68
N GLY A 143 -0.29 28.17 1.67
CA GLY A 143 -1.52 28.94 1.58
C GLY A 143 -2.80 28.13 1.74
N GLN A 144 -2.74 26.86 2.15
CA GLN A 144 -3.93 26.03 2.42
C GLN A 144 -4.07 25.69 3.90
N GLU A 145 -5.28 25.75 4.45
CA GLU A 145 -5.53 25.47 5.87
C GLU A 145 -5.57 23.98 6.21
N VAL A 146 -5.86 23.12 5.25
CA VAL A 146 -5.96 21.66 5.43
C VAL A 146 -4.92 21.00 4.54
N GLY A 147 -4.23 19.95 4.98
CA GLY A 147 -3.30 19.20 4.14
C GLY A 147 -3.04 17.81 4.71
N LEU A 148 -2.19 17.02 4.04
CA LEU A 148 -1.83 15.67 4.49
C LEU A 148 -3.06 14.83 4.87
N ILE A 149 -4.07 14.85 4.00
CA ILE A 149 -5.29 14.08 4.21
C ILE A 149 -5.02 12.65 3.74
N ASP A 150 -5.34 11.66 4.54
CA ASP A 150 -5.24 10.26 4.13
C ASP A 150 -6.40 9.41 4.63
N TYR A 151 -6.59 8.28 3.97
CA TYR A 151 -7.47 7.23 4.46
C TYR A 151 -6.97 5.83 4.09
N ASP A 152 -7.29 4.83 4.93
CA ASP A 152 -7.14 3.39 4.66
C ASP A 152 -8.48 2.70 4.94
N LEU A 153 -9.01 2.00 3.93
CA LEU A 153 -10.27 1.26 3.96
C LEU A 153 -10.01 -0.22 3.69
N ARG A 154 -10.53 -1.08 4.57
CA ARG A 154 -10.54 -2.54 4.35
C ARG A 154 -11.91 -3.09 4.68
N TRP A 155 -12.58 -3.63 3.68
CA TRP A 155 -13.87 -4.28 3.82
C TRP A 155 -13.75 -5.78 3.60
N HIS A 156 -13.81 -6.54 4.67
CA HIS A 156 -13.82 -7.99 4.65
C HIS A 156 -15.27 -8.47 4.45
N ILE A 157 -15.72 -8.59 3.19
CA ILE A 157 -17.07 -9.11 2.90
C ILE A 157 -17.17 -10.59 3.27
N GLY A 158 -16.09 -11.36 3.14
CA GLY A 158 -16.02 -12.75 3.56
C GLY A 158 -14.63 -13.11 4.06
N ASP A 159 -14.39 -14.39 4.36
CA ASP A 159 -13.09 -14.85 4.88
C ASP A 159 -11.99 -14.87 3.81
N ARG A 160 -12.40 -14.73 2.54
CA ARG A 160 -11.55 -14.90 1.37
C ARG A 160 -11.63 -13.73 0.40
N PHE A 161 -12.61 -12.83 0.55
CA PHE A 161 -12.85 -11.72 -0.36
C PHE A 161 -12.85 -10.42 0.43
N SER A 162 -11.96 -9.51 0.06
CA SER A 162 -11.84 -8.19 0.66
C SER A 162 -11.81 -7.12 -0.41
N ILE A 163 -12.43 -5.98 -0.13
CA ILE A 163 -12.24 -4.74 -0.89
C ILE A 163 -11.28 -3.87 -0.09
N LEU A 164 -10.31 -3.29 -0.79
CA LEU A 164 -9.26 -2.45 -0.23
C LEU A 164 -9.29 -1.12 -0.95
N SER A 165 -9.04 -0.04 -0.22
CA SER A 165 -8.85 1.26 -0.83
C SER A 165 -8.01 2.12 0.10
N ASP A 166 -7.15 2.94 -0.47
CA ASP A 166 -6.38 3.92 0.27
C ASP A 166 -6.30 5.21 -0.53
N GLY A 167 -6.02 6.30 0.14
CA GLY A 167 -5.77 7.54 -0.54
C GLY A 167 -4.98 8.52 0.31
N PHE A 168 -4.38 9.47 -0.38
CA PHE A 168 -3.63 10.57 0.19
C PHE A 168 -3.90 11.82 -0.64
N ALA A 169 -3.99 12.98 -0.01
CA ALA A 169 -4.16 14.25 -0.69
C ALA A 169 -3.48 15.38 0.06
N ASP A 170 -2.57 16.06 -0.63
CA ASP A 170 -2.21 17.43 -0.35
C ASP A 170 -3.11 18.38 -1.15
N THR A 171 -3.59 19.42 -0.48
CA THR A 171 -4.69 20.27 -0.99
C THR A 171 -4.19 21.51 -1.74
N PHE A 172 -2.93 21.92 -1.54
CA PHE A 172 -2.32 23.02 -2.28
C PHE A 172 -2.23 22.67 -3.76
N GLY A 173 -2.26 23.69 -4.64
CA GLY A 173 -2.40 23.58 -6.11
C GLY A 173 -2.13 22.20 -6.73
N ASP A 174 -0.90 21.98 -7.21
CA ASP A 174 -0.43 20.72 -7.79
C ASP A 174 0.02 19.70 -6.73
N GLY A 175 -0.55 19.75 -5.52
CA GLY A 175 -0.27 18.82 -4.44
C GLY A 175 -0.54 17.37 -4.84
N LEU A 176 0.26 16.46 -4.28
CA LEU A 176 0.14 15.03 -4.56
C LEU A 176 -1.22 14.51 -4.08
N LYS A 177 -1.96 13.89 -4.99
CA LYS A 177 -3.22 13.22 -4.72
C LYS A 177 -3.12 11.80 -5.26
N THR A 178 -3.27 10.83 -4.39
CA THR A 178 -3.28 9.41 -4.76
C THR A 178 -4.56 8.77 -4.28
N VAL A 179 -5.12 7.91 -5.11
CA VAL A 179 -6.21 7.02 -4.69
C VAL A 179 -5.98 5.65 -5.28
N SER A 180 -6.16 4.64 -4.45
CA SER A 180 -6.05 3.24 -4.80
C SER A 180 -7.34 2.53 -4.41
N GLY A 181 -7.73 1.56 -5.22
CA GLY A 181 -8.91 0.74 -4.96
C GLY A 181 -8.75 -0.61 -5.61
N GLY A 182 -9.05 -1.68 -4.88
CA GLY A 182 -8.86 -3.03 -5.38
C GLY A 182 -9.67 -4.08 -4.63
N ILE A 183 -9.68 -5.26 -5.22
CA ILE A 183 -10.27 -6.47 -4.66
C ILE A 183 -9.18 -7.50 -4.44
N LEU A 184 -9.26 -8.19 -3.32
CA LEU A 184 -8.36 -9.27 -2.93
C LEU A 184 -9.18 -10.52 -2.69
N LEU A 185 -8.86 -11.57 -3.44
CA LEU A 185 -9.29 -12.93 -3.18
C LEU A 185 -8.11 -13.73 -2.62
N ASN A 186 -8.27 -14.37 -1.46
CA ASN A 186 -7.26 -15.26 -0.91
C ASN A 186 -7.89 -16.54 -0.39
N ARG A 187 -7.52 -17.67 -0.98
CA ARG A 187 -7.85 -19.02 -0.49
C ARG A 187 -6.54 -19.73 -0.15
N PRO A 188 -6.21 -19.85 1.15
CA PRO A 188 -5.03 -20.59 1.57
C PRO A 188 -4.96 -21.96 0.89
N THR A 189 -3.75 -22.38 0.49
CA THR A 189 -3.40 -23.62 -0.23
C THR A 189 -3.98 -23.80 -1.65
N VAL A 190 -4.92 -22.94 -2.08
CA VAL A 190 -5.60 -23.03 -3.38
C VAL A 190 -5.15 -21.93 -4.33
N GLY A 191 -5.14 -20.68 -3.89
CA GLY A 191 -4.76 -19.57 -4.75
C GLY A 191 -5.18 -18.21 -4.21
N ASN A 192 -4.64 -17.18 -4.86
CA ASN A 192 -4.99 -15.79 -4.60
C ASN A 192 -5.13 -15.01 -5.91
N ALA A 193 -5.87 -13.92 -5.82
CA ALA A 193 -6.04 -12.98 -6.91
C ALA A 193 -6.14 -11.57 -6.34
N TYR A 194 -5.56 -10.62 -7.05
CA TYR A 194 -5.70 -9.21 -6.77
C TYR A 194 -5.97 -8.48 -8.07
N VAL A 195 -6.92 -7.57 -8.06
CA VAL A 195 -7.14 -6.60 -9.14
C VAL A 195 -7.39 -5.27 -8.48
N GLY A 196 -6.63 -4.25 -8.87
CA GLY A 196 -6.81 -2.91 -8.33
C GLY A 196 -6.29 -1.84 -9.28
N VAL A 197 -6.80 -0.64 -9.07
CA VAL A 197 -6.39 0.57 -9.77
C VAL A 197 -5.67 1.48 -8.81
N ARG A 198 -4.66 2.20 -9.31
CA ARG A 198 -3.99 3.27 -8.59
C ARG A 198 -3.92 4.49 -9.49
N SER A 199 -4.46 5.59 -9.00
CA SER A 199 -4.40 6.90 -9.62
C SER A 199 -3.46 7.79 -8.82
N ILE A 200 -2.61 8.53 -9.53
CA ILE A 200 -1.73 9.55 -9.01
C ILE A 200 -1.99 10.81 -9.82
N THR A 201 -2.19 11.94 -9.14
CA THR A 201 -2.39 13.25 -9.74
C THR A 201 -1.61 14.29 -8.93
N GLY A 202 -1.10 15.32 -9.59
CA GLY A 202 -0.25 16.34 -8.99
C GLY A 202 0.89 16.66 -9.96
N PRO A 203 2.16 16.66 -9.52
CA PRO A 203 3.30 16.96 -10.40
C PRO A 203 3.52 15.95 -11.51
N VAL A 204 3.04 14.72 -11.28
CA VAL A 204 3.00 13.62 -12.23
C VAL A 204 1.60 13.03 -12.20
N THR A 205 1.10 12.65 -13.37
CA THR A 205 -0.16 11.92 -13.52
C THR A 205 0.12 10.49 -13.93
N SER A 206 -0.60 9.54 -13.35
CA SER A 206 -0.54 8.14 -13.76
C SER A 206 -1.78 7.41 -13.28
N ASN A 207 -2.33 6.54 -14.13
CA ASN A 207 -3.52 5.76 -13.82
C ASN A 207 -3.28 4.30 -14.19
N VAL A 208 -2.85 3.49 -13.23
CA VAL A 208 -2.40 2.13 -13.48
C VAL A 208 -3.37 1.10 -12.93
N LEU A 209 -3.82 0.18 -13.78
CA LEU A 209 -4.44 -1.08 -13.41
C LEU A 209 -3.37 -2.13 -13.12
N LEU A 210 -3.49 -2.77 -11.97
CA LEU A 210 -2.65 -3.87 -11.52
C LEU A 210 -3.53 -5.12 -11.36
N GLY A 211 -3.09 -6.22 -11.96
CA GLY A 211 -3.71 -7.52 -11.78
C GLY A 211 -2.67 -8.56 -11.42
N SER A 212 -2.97 -9.43 -10.47
CA SER A 212 -2.17 -10.61 -10.17
C SER A 212 -3.07 -11.78 -9.81
N PHE A 213 -2.62 -12.97 -10.16
CA PHE A 213 -3.35 -14.21 -9.91
C PHE A 213 -2.38 -15.36 -9.78
N SER A 214 -2.54 -16.16 -8.73
CA SER A 214 -1.86 -17.44 -8.55
C SER A 214 -2.87 -18.51 -8.21
N TYR A 215 -2.80 -19.65 -8.88
CA TYR A 215 -3.75 -20.75 -8.67
C TYR A 215 -3.11 -22.11 -8.82
N ARG A 216 -3.37 -22.95 -7.82
CA ARG A 216 -3.01 -24.36 -7.83
C ARG A 216 -4.03 -25.14 -8.65
N MET A 217 -3.73 -25.31 -9.94
CA MET A 217 -4.60 -26.01 -10.90
C MET A 217 -4.81 -27.49 -10.54
N SER A 218 -3.79 -28.10 -9.95
CA SER A 218 -3.81 -29.49 -9.47
C SER A 218 -2.80 -29.65 -8.34
N GLU A 219 -2.75 -30.83 -7.72
CA GLU A 219 -1.69 -31.17 -6.75
C GLU A 219 -0.27 -30.96 -7.31
N LYS A 220 -0.15 -31.00 -8.64
CA LYS A 220 1.09 -31.08 -9.41
C LYS A 220 1.49 -29.78 -10.10
N TRP A 221 0.61 -28.77 -10.16
CA TRP A 221 0.83 -27.57 -10.98
C TRP A 221 0.25 -26.30 -10.34
N ILE A 222 1.04 -25.23 -10.37
CA ILE A 222 0.63 -23.86 -10.04
C ILE A 222 0.85 -22.97 -11.26
N THR A 223 -0.11 -22.11 -11.56
CA THR A 223 0.03 -21.03 -12.54
C THR A 223 0.02 -19.70 -11.82
N SER A 224 0.93 -18.81 -12.19
CA SER A 224 0.94 -17.42 -11.69
C SER A 224 1.04 -16.45 -12.85
N ALA A 225 0.23 -15.41 -12.82
CA ALA A 225 0.23 -14.35 -13.83
C ALA A 225 0.12 -12.99 -13.16
N SER A 226 0.73 -11.97 -13.77
CA SER A 226 0.56 -10.58 -13.38
C SER A 226 0.50 -9.67 -14.60
N THR A 227 -0.19 -8.55 -14.46
CA THR A 227 -0.31 -7.53 -15.49
C THR A 227 -0.30 -6.15 -14.86
N ALA A 228 0.33 -5.20 -15.54
CA ALA A 228 0.30 -3.79 -15.23
C ALA A 228 -0.02 -3.02 -16.51
N TYR A 229 -1.07 -2.21 -16.45
CA TYR A 229 -1.58 -1.46 -17.60
C TYR A 229 -1.85 -0.02 -17.19
N ASP A 230 -1.22 0.94 -17.86
CA ASP A 230 -1.52 2.36 -17.72
C ASP A 230 -2.68 2.73 -18.65
N PHE A 231 -3.74 3.34 -18.10
CA PHE A 231 -4.88 3.83 -18.86
C PHE A 231 -4.58 5.12 -19.63
N GLU A 232 -3.44 5.77 -19.37
CA GLU A 232 -3.00 6.95 -20.10
C GLU A 232 -2.19 6.55 -21.35
N ASN A 233 -1.14 7.29 -21.68
CA ASN A 233 -0.45 7.17 -22.97
C ASN A 233 0.47 5.94 -23.07
N THR A 234 0.92 5.40 -21.93
CA THR A 234 1.89 4.29 -21.92
C THR A 234 1.25 2.95 -22.30
N GLY A 235 -0.04 2.76 -22.01
CA GLY A 235 -0.75 1.52 -22.32
C GLY A 235 -0.19 0.33 -21.52
N ASN A 236 0.10 -0.78 -22.19
CA ASN A 236 0.62 -1.97 -21.53
C ASN A 236 2.02 -1.70 -20.94
N ILE A 237 2.18 -1.83 -19.62
CA ILE A 237 3.48 -1.63 -18.95
C ILE A 237 4.24 -2.95 -18.97
N GLY A 238 3.64 -4.01 -18.44
CA GLY A 238 4.29 -5.30 -18.38
C GLY A 238 3.39 -6.43 -17.91
N GLN A 239 3.76 -7.63 -18.33
CA GLN A 239 3.00 -8.86 -18.11
C GLN A 239 3.96 -9.98 -17.74
N THR A 240 3.55 -10.82 -16.80
CA THR A 240 4.28 -12.04 -16.46
C THR A 240 3.33 -13.23 -16.46
N LEU A 241 3.82 -14.37 -16.92
CA LEU A 241 3.13 -15.66 -16.84
C LEU A 241 4.16 -16.72 -16.47
N SER A 242 3.84 -17.54 -15.48
CA SER A 242 4.70 -18.63 -15.04
C SER A 242 3.91 -19.86 -14.64
N PHE A 243 4.51 -21.01 -14.88
CA PHE A 243 4.01 -22.33 -14.52
C PHE A 243 5.02 -23.01 -13.63
N THR A 244 4.58 -23.49 -12.48
CA THR A 244 5.40 -24.24 -11.53
C THR A 244 4.91 -25.68 -11.45
N ARG A 245 5.77 -26.63 -11.80
CA ARG A 245 5.57 -28.06 -11.55
C ARG A 245 5.95 -28.36 -10.10
N ILE A 246 5.04 -28.94 -9.34
CA ILE A 246 5.29 -29.47 -8.00
C ILE A 246 5.70 -30.94 -8.13
N GLY A 247 6.99 -31.21 -8.08
CA GLY A 247 7.54 -32.56 -7.98
C GLY A 247 7.59 -33.05 -6.53
N GLU A 248 8.04 -34.30 -6.37
CA GLU A 248 8.29 -34.91 -5.07
C GLU A 248 9.35 -34.10 -4.29
N SER A 249 10.52 -33.89 -4.91
CA SER A 249 11.67 -33.23 -4.29
C SER A 249 11.95 -31.82 -4.80
N LEU A 250 11.44 -31.46 -5.97
CA LEU A 250 11.76 -30.21 -6.67
C LEU A 250 10.49 -29.46 -7.11
N LEU A 251 10.56 -28.14 -7.03
CA LEU A 251 9.69 -27.22 -7.74
C LEU A 251 10.43 -26.72 -8.98
N VAL A 252 9.80 -26.84 -10.14
CA VAL A 252 10.36 -26.35 -11.41
C VAL A 252 9.43 -25.30 -11.98
N THR A 253 9.91 -24.07 -12.05
CA THR A 253 9.16 -22.94 -12.59
C THR A 253 9.73 -22.53 -13.94
N VAL A 254 8.84 -22.42 -14.93
CA VAL A 254 9.13 -21.82 -16.23
C VAL A 254 8.18 -20.64 -16.39
N GLY A 255 8.70 -19.49 -16.80
CA GLY A 255 7.87 -18.33 -17.05
C GLY A 255 8.43 -17.41 -18.12
N ALA A 256 7.58 -16.51 -18.57
CA ALA A 256 7.91 -15.45 -19.50
C ALA A 256 7.43 -14.13 -18.93
N ASN A 257 8.15 -13.06 -19.27
CA ASN A 257 7.76 -11.70 -18.97
C ASN A 257 7.94 -10.82 -20.21
N VAL A 258 7.00 -9.91 -20.39
CA VAL A 258 7.06 -8.86 -21.41
C VAL A 258 7.02 -7.53 -20.66
N ASP A 259 8.01 -6.68 -20.85
CA ASP A 259 8.06 -5.32 -20.33
C ASP A 259 8.04 -4.38 -21.54
N HIS A 260 6.85 -3.91 -21.91
CA HIS A 260 6.67 -3.02 -23.05
C HIS A 260 7.24 -1.63 -22.78
N SER A 261 7.30 -1.20 -21.51
CA SER A 261 7.91 0.08 -21.16
C SER A 261 9.41 0.15 -21.46
N LYS A 262 10.06 -1.03 -21.55
CA LYS A 262 11.49 -1.18 -21.87
C LYS A 262 11.74 -1.95 -23.17
N ASP A 263 10.69 -2.25 -23.93
CA ASP A 263 10.73 -3.11 -25.12
C ASP A 263 11.55 -4.40 -24.91
N ASN A 264 11.22 -5.13 -23.84
CA ASN A 264 12.00 -6.29 -23.41
C ASN A 264 11.15 -7.53 -23.24
N PHE A 265 11.66 -8.66 -23.72
CA PHE A 265 11.10 -9.99 -23.54
C PHE A 265 12.09 -10.87 -22.77
N GLY A 266 11.61 -11.48 -21.69
CA GLY A 266 12.39 -12.38 -20.85
C GLY A 266 11.74 -13.75 -20.72
N VAL A 267 12.57 -14.78 -20.61
CA VAL A 267 12.18 -16.11 -20.17
C VAL A 267 12.95 -16.42 -18.91
N ASN A 268 12.26 -16.98 -17.92
CA ASN A 268 12.86 -17.40 -16.66
C ASN A 268 12.67 -18.90 -16.44
N PHE A 269 13.68 -19.49 -15.82
CA PHE A 269 13.70 -20.86 -15.38
C PHE A 269 14.24 -20.89 -13.96
N LEU A 270 13.53 -21.57 -13.06
CA LEU A 270 13.88 -21.66 -11.65
C LEU A 270 13.65 -23.10 -11.19
N MET A 271 14.60 -23.63 -10.43
CA MET A 271 14.47 -24.89 -9.74
C MET A 271 14.72 -24.69 -8.25
N GLU A 272 13.81 -25.16 -7.41
CA GLU A 272 13.90 -25.03 -5.96
C GLU A 272 13.68 -26.40 -5.29
N PRO A 273 14.54 -26.82 -4.36
CA PRO A 273 14.29 -28.00 -3.53
C PRO A 273 13.13 -27.77 -2.56
N ARG A 274 12.12 -28.66 -2.58
CA ARG A 274 10.87 -28.52 -1.81
C ARG A 274 11.04 -28.70 -0.30
N PHE A 275 12.16 -29.26 0.14
CA PHE A 275 12.48 -29.44 1.57
C PHE A 275 13.06 -28.18 2.22
N LEU A 276 13.23 -27.08 1.48
CA LEU A 276 13.68 -25.82 2.06
C LEU A 276 12.55 -25.16 2.87
N PRO A 277 12.84 -24.55 4.02
CA PRO A 277 11.82 -23.93 4.89
C PRO A 277 11.20 -22.66 4.31
N ASN A 278 11.87 -22.03 3.35
CA ASN A 278 11.48 -20.75 2.76
C ASN A 278 11.52 -20.83 1.23
N LEU A 279 10.48 -21.40 0.64
CA LEU A 279 10.33 -21.53 -0.80
C LEU A 279 9.96 -20.16 -1.42
N ARG A 280 10.64 -19.76 -2.49
CA ARG A 280 10.33 -18.52 -3.22
C ARG A 280 8.93 -18.58 -3.80
N VAL A 281 8.52 -19.72 -4.36
CA VAL A 281 7.15 -19.92 -4.85
C VAL A 281 6.10 -19.60 -3.79
N THR A 282 6.29 -20.04 -2.54
CA THR A 282 5.32 -19.72 -1.46
C THR A 282 5.32 -18.23 -1.12
N LYS A 283 6.48 -17.57 -1.13
CA LYS A 283 6.56 -16.11 -0.89
C LYS A 283 5.90 -15.29 -2.00
N THR A 284 6.06 -15.69 -3.25
CA THR A 284 5.53 -14.95 -4.40
C THR A 284 4.06 -15.25 -4.66
N THR A 285 3.64 -16.50 -4.47
CA THR A 285 2.27 -16.93 -4.79
C THR A 285 1.36 -17.00 -3.58
N GLY A 286 1.86 -16.92 -2.35
CA GLY A 286 1.07 -17.12 -1.12
C GLY A 286 0.45 -18.53 -1.00
N ILE A 287 0.75 -19.45 -1.92
CA ILE A 287 0.26 -20.83 -1.88
C ILE A 287 1.26 -21.65 -1.07
N GLU A 288 0.80 -22.14 0.08
CA GLU A 288 1.58 -23.09 0.87
C GLU A 288 1.68 -24.43 0.15
N ILE A 289 2.92 -24.87 -0.04
CA ILE A 289 3.26 -26.17 -0.59
C ILE A 289 3.82 -26.99 0.57
N PRO A 290 3.17 -28.09 0.97
CA PRO A 290 3.67 -28.92 2.06
C PRO A 290 5.05 -29.49 1.70
N PRO A 291 5.94 -29.75 2.66
CA PRO A 291 7.25 -30.33 2.36
C PRO A 291 7.13 -31.72 1.73
N ALA A 292 8.20 -32.17 1.07
CA ALA A 292 8.28 -33.51 0.50
C ALA A 292 8.03 -34.56 1.59
N GLY A 293 7.19 -35.57 1.31
CA GLY A 293 6.88 -36.65 2.25
C GLY A 293 5.81 -36.34 3.29
N ALA A 294 5.28 -35.10 3.36
CA ALA A 294 4.23 -34.74 4.32
C ALA A 294 2.93 -35.53 4.15
N MET A 295 2.64 -35.99 2.93
CA MET A 295 1.46 -36.78 2.58
C MET A 295 1.79 -38.26 2.29
N GLY A 296 3.01 -38.72 2.58
CA GLY A 296 3.52 -40.05 2.21
C GLY A 296 4.43 -40.04 0.97
N LEU A 297 4.61 -41.19 0.33
CA LEU A 297 5.30 -41.31 -0.97
C LEU A 297 4.38 -40.72 -2.06
N GLU A 298 4.80 -39.61 -2.68
CA GLU A 298 4.05 -38.81 -3.68
C GLU A 298 4.52 -39.02 -5.12
#